data_AF-A0AAX6PQ97-F1
#
_entry.id   AF-A0AAX6PQ97-F1
#
_cell.length_a   1.000
_cell.length_b   1.000
_cell.length_c   1.000
_cell.angle_alpha   90.00
_cell.angle_beta   90.00
_cell.angle_gamma   90.00
#
_symmetry.space_group_name_H-M   'P 1'
#
loop_
_entity.id
_entity.type
_entity.pdbx_description
1 polymer ?
#
loop_
_entity_poly.entity_id
_entity_poly.type
_entity_poly.pdbx_seq_one_letter_code
_entity_poly.pdbx_strand_id
1 'polypeptide(L)'
;MPGENIFLFVPNLIGYARIVFAIVSFYFMPCCPLTASSFYLLSGLLDAVDGHAARALNQGTRFGAMLDMLTDRCSTMCLLVNLALLYPRATLLFQLSMSLDVASHWLHLHSSVVRGSESHKMIDLSGNPVLRIYYTSRPALFTLCAGNELFYCLLYLLSFSEGPSDYQRMMVPRTIKPVFLCGLSQ
;
A
#
# COMPACT_ATOMS: atom_id res chain seq x y z
N MET A 1 29.56 17.58 -12.92
CA MET A 1 30.10 16.60 -11.96
C MET A 1 29.89 15.22 -12.55
N PRO A 2 30.94 14.39 -12.68
CA PRO A 2 30.82 13.09 -13.34
C PRO A 2 29.93 12.14 -12.51
N GLY A 3 28.90 11.58 -13.13
CA GLY A 3 28.46 10.21 -12.86
C GLY A 3 27.70 9.88 -11.57
N GLU A 4 26.96 10.80 -10.95
CA GLU A 4 26.01 10.36 -9.91
C GLU A 4 24.85 9.57 -10.53
N ASN A 5 24.90 8.26 -10.37
CA ASN A 5 23.81 7.38 -10.76
C ASN A 5 22.62 7.64 -9.84
N ILE A 6 21.58 8.28 -10.37
CA ILE A 6 20.32 8.56 -9.67
C ILE A 6 19.76 7.27 -9.01
N PHE A 7 19.99 6.10 -9.62
CA PHE A 7 19.60 4.80 -9.08
C PHE A 7 20.24 4.44 -7.73
N LEU A 8 21.41 4.98 -7.40
CA LEU A 8 22.17 4.66 -6.19
C LEU A 8 21.99 5.69 -5.07
N PHE A 9 21.05 6.62 -5.23
CA PHE A 9 20.71 7.54 -4.16
C PHE A 9 20.15 6.79 -2.95
N VAL A 10 20.50 7.26 -1.75
CA VAL A 10 20.07 6.67 -0.47
C VAL A 10 18.55 6.43 -0.41
N PRO A 11 17.68 7.39 -0.75
CA PRO A 11 16.23 7.13 -0.78
C PRO A 11 15.82 6.03 -1.77
N ASN A 12 16.48 5.93 -2.94
CA ASN A 12 16.15 4.90 -3.92
C ASN A 12 16.63 3.50 -3.47
N LEU A 13 17.76 3.42 -2.76
CA LEU A 13 18.23 2.18 -2.17
C LEU A 13 17.29 1.69 -1.06
N ILE A 14 16.76 2.60 -0.24
CA ILE A 14 15.70 2.28 0.73
C ILE A 14 14.43 1.83 -0.01
N GLY A 15 14.07 2.49 -1.12
CA GLY A 15 12.99 2.06 -2.00
C GLY A 15 13.15 0.63 -2.53
N TYR A 16 14.36 0.24 -2.93
CA TYR A 16 14.63 -1.15 -3.32
C TYR A 16 14.50 -2.13 -2.15
N ALA A 17 14.96 -1.74 -0.95
CA ALA A 17 14.77 -2.55 0.25
C ALA A 17 13.27 -2.74 0.59
N ARG A 18 12.43 -1.71 0.39
CA ARG A 18 10.96 -1.82 0.51
C ARG A 18 10.39 -2.88 -0.41
N ILE A 19 10.78 -2.87 -1.69
CA ILE A 19 10.32 -3.87 -2.67
C ILE A 19 10.70 -5.29 -2.20
N VAL A 20 11.93 -5.48 -1.70
CA VAL A 20 12.37 -6.78 -1.17
C VAL A 20 11.53 -7.20 0.04
N PHE A 21 11.29 -6.30 1.00
CA PHE A 21 10.46 -6.62 2.17
C PHE A 21 9.00 -6.91 1.80
N ALA A 22 8.43 -6.20 0.83
CA ALA A 22 7.10 -6.49 0.31
C ALA A 22 7.04 -7.88 -0.33
N ILE A 23 8.02 -8.25 -1.16
CA ILE A 23 8.10 -9.59 -1.78
C ILE A 23 8.21 -10.68 -0.69
N VAL A 24 9.08 -10.47 0.31
CA VAL A 24 9.22 -11.39 1.45
C VAL A 24 7.89 -11.53 2.20
N SER A 25 7.18 -10.42 2.43
CA SER A 25 5.85 -10.45 3.03
C SER A 25 4.89 -11.34 2.24
N PHE A 26 4.77 -11.13 0.92
CA PHE A 26 3.86 -11.89 0.06
C PHE A 26 4.23 -13.37 -0.01
N TYR A 27 5.52 -13.69 0.01
CA TYR A 27 5.98 -15.08 0.06
C TYR A 27 5.54 -15.79 1.36
N PHE A 28 5.60 -15.10 2.50
CA PHE A 28 5.21 -15.66 3.80
C PHE A 28 3.70 -15.58 4.08
N MET A 29 2.91 -14.85 3.30
CA MET A 29 1.47 -14.69 3.54
C MET A 29 0.72 -16.02 3.72
N PRO A 30 1.00 -17.07 2.94
CA PRO A 30 0.28 -18.33 3.14
C PRO A 30 0.70 -19.08 4.39
N CYS A 31 2.00 -19.06 4.74
CA CYS A 31 2.59 -19.95 5.74
C CYS A 31 2.66 -19.33 7.14
N CYS A 32 2.97 -18.04 7.25
CA CYS A 32 3.34 -17.39 8.51
C CYS A 32 2.73 -15.97 8.56
N PRO A 33 1.46 -15.83 9.00
CA PRO A 33 0.73 -14.57 8.90
C PRO A 33 1.38 -13.44 9.72
N LEU A 34 1.90 -13.73 10.91
CA LEU A 34 2.58 -12.73 11.74
C LEU A 34 3.87 -12.21 11.09
N THR A 35 4.67 -13.11 10.51
CA THR A 35 5.89 -12.77 9.78
C THR A 35 5.56 -11.94 8.54
N ALA A 36 4.56 -12.37 7.75
CA ALA A 36 4.10 -11.65 6.58
C ALA A 36 3.66 -10.22 6.91
N SER A 37 2.80 -10.05 7.94
CA SER A 37 2.35 -8.73 8.38
C SER A 37 3.48 -7.86 8.92
N SER A 38 4.45 -8.45 9.63
CA SER A 38 5.59 -7.70 10.15
C SER A 38 6.46 -7.14 9.01
N PHE A 39 6.76 -7.95 7.98
CA PHE A 39 7.49 -7.48 6.80
C PHE A 39 6.67 -6.48 5.97
N TYR A 40 5.35 -6.65 5.88
CA TYR A 40 4.47 -5.70 5.21
C TYR A 40 4.51 -4.33 5.88
N LEU A 41 4.31 -4.29 7.21
CA LEU A 41 4.34 -3.06 8.00
C LEU A 41 5.74 -2.44 7.98
N LEU A 42 6.81 -3.25 8.02
CA LEU A 42 8.17 -2.74 7.90
C LEU A 42 8.42 -2.08 6.54
N SER A 43 7.93 -2.68 5.45
CA SER A 43 7.97 -2.08 4.11
C SER A 43 7.25 -0.73 4.07
N GLY A 44 6.06 -0.65 4.69
CA GLY A 44 5.30 0.61 4.80
C GLY A 44 5.96 1.66 5.70
N LEU A 45 6.67 1.25 6.76
CA LEU A 45 7.41 2.19 7.61
C LEU A 45 8.61 2.80 6.89
N LEU A 46 9.29 2.02 6.03
CA LEU A 46 10.44 2.48 5.27
C LEU A 46 10.07 3.54 4.22
N ASP A 47 8.81 3.64 3.81
CA ASP A 47 8.28 4.73 2.99
C ASP A 47 8.51 6.11 3.64
N ALA A 48 8.10 6.22 4.91
CA ALA A 48 8.31 7.46 5.64
C ALA A 48 9.82 7.78 5.79
N VAL A 49 10.67 6.75 5.87
CA VAL A 49 12.12 6.87 6.02
C VAL A 49 12.77 7.33 4.72
N ASP A 50 12.42 6.77 3.56
CA ASP A 50 13.00 7.21 2.28
C ASP A 50 12.57 8.64 1.92
N GLY A 51 11.32 9.01 2.18
CA GLY A 51 10.82 10.36 1.97
C GLY A 51 11.46 11.36 2.94
N HIS A 52 11.82 10.94 4.15
CA HIS A 52 12.62 11.74 5.08
C HIS A 52 14.07 11.88 4.59
N ALA A 53 14.71 10.78 4.19
CA ALA A 53 16.08 10.76 3.67
C ALA A 53 16.23 11.61 2.40
N ALA A 54 15.27 11.54 1.48
CA ALA A 54 15.24 12.35 0.26
C ALA A 54 15.25 13.86 0.56
N ARG A 55 14.53 14.29 1.60
CA ARG A 55 14.47 15.69 2.05
C ARG A 55 15.72 16.10 2.82
N ALA A 56 16.22 15.24 3.71
CA ALA A 56 17.39 15.52 4.53
C ALA A 56 18.69 15.58 3.71
N LEU A 57 18.82 14.72 2.70
CA LEU A 57 20.00 14.62 1.84
C LEU A 57 19.86 15.42 0.54
N ASN A 58 18.71 16.07 0.32
CA ASN A 58 18.38 16.79 -0.92
C ASN A 58 18.52 15.91 -2.20
N GLN A 59 18.23 14.61 -2.07
CA GLN A 59 18.32 13.58 -3.13
C GLN A 59 16.94 13.22 -3.73
N GLY A 60 15.96 14.11 -3.63
CA GLY A 60 14.63 13.91 -4.20
C GLY A 60 14.65 13.92 -5.73
N THR A 61 14.18 12.84 -6.37
CA THR A 61 14.13 12.72 -7.84
C THR A 61 12.75 12.32 -8.34
N ARG A 62 12.43 12.66 -9.59
CA ARG A 62 11.17 12.23 -10.23
C ARG A 62 11.08 10.70 -10.32
N PHE A 63 12.20 10.05 -10.61
CA PHE A 63 12.27 8.59 -10.65
C PHE A 63 11.95 7.98 -9.28
N GLY A 64 12.58 8.47 -8.20
CA GLY A 64 12.31 7.99 -6.85
C GLY A 64 10.85 8.15 -6.44
N ALA A 65 10.26 9.32 -6.72
CA ALA A 65 8.83 9.57 -6.44
C ALA A 65 7.89 8.66 -7.25
N MET A 66 8.24 8.33 -8.50
CA MET A 66 7.46 7.38 -9.31
C MET A 66 7.61 5.94 -8.81
N LEU A 67 8.83 5.55 -8.42
CA LEU A 67 9.13 4.22 -7.89
C LEU A 67 8.39 3.97 -6.57
N ASP A 68 8.40 4.95 -5.68
CA ASP A 68 7.67 4.95 -4.42
C ASP A 68 6.16 4.74 -4.64
N MET A 69 5.53 5.61 -5.43
CA MET A 69 4.11 5.53 -5.74
C MET A 69 3.73 4.17 -6.37
N LEU A 70 4.54 3.64 -7.27
CA LEU A 70 4.31 2.32 -7.88
C LEU A 70 4.41 1.19 -6.85
N THR A 71 5.44 1.24 -5.99
CA THR A 71 5.69 0.21 -4.98
C THR A 71 4.54 0.12 -3.98
N ASP A 72 4.00 1.25 -3.56
CA ASP A 72 2.82 1.30 -2.70
C ASP A 72 1.61 0.63 -3.34
N ARG A 73 1.28 1.02 -4.58
CA ARG A 73 0.10 0.47 -5.28
C ARG A 73 0.23 -1.03 -5.51
N CYS A 74 1.42 -1.49 -5.91
CA CYS A 74 1.68 -2.92 -6.07
C CYS A 74 1.55 -3.66 -4.73
N SER A 75 2.04 -3.07 -3.64
CA SER A 75 2.01 -3.71 -2.32
C SER A 75 0.58 -3.88 -1.79
N THR A 76 -0.21 -2.79 -1.81
CA THR A 76 -1.62 -2.82 -1.41
C THR A 76 -2.43 -3.77 -2.30
N MET A 77 -2.17 -3.78 -3.61
CA MET A 77 -2.81 -4.69 -4.54
C MET A 77 -2.55 -6.17 -4.17
N CYS A 78 -1.31 -6.55 -3.90
CA CYS A 78 -0.96 -7.91 -3.49
C CYS A 78 -1.63 -8.33 -2.17
N LEU A 79 -1.73 -7.42 -1.20
CA LEU A 79 -2.47 -7.66 0.03
C LEU A 79 -3.97 -7.84 -0.22
N LEU A 80 -4.57 -6.99 -1.04
CA LEU A 80 -5.99 -7.07 -1.40
C LEU A 80 -6.34 -8.35 -2.17
N VAL A 81 -5.44 -8.84 -3.04
CA VAL A 81 -5.62 -10.14 -3.70
C VAL A 81 -5.66 -11.26 -2.66
N ASN A 82 -4.74 -11.27 -1.69
CA ASN A 82 -4.75 -12.27 -0.62
C ASN A 82 -6.03 -12.19 0.23
N LEU A 83 -6.48 -10.98 0.57
CA LEU A 83 -7.75 -10.77 1.26
C LEU A 83 -8.94 -11.27 0.45
N ALA A 84 -8.97 -11.06 -0.86
CA ALA A 84 -10.02 -11.55 -1.73
C ALA A 84 -10.08 -13.08 -1.79
N LEU A 85 -8.94 -13.77 -1.66
CA LEU A 85 -8.87 -15.23 -1.55
C LEU A 85 -9.38 -15.73 -0.19
N LEU A 86 -9.06 -15.02 0.90
CA LEU A 86 -9.46 -15.36 2.26
C LEU A 86 -10.95 -15.05 2.53
N TYR A 87 -11.50 -14.02 1.90
CA TYR A 87 -12.87 -13.54 2.07
C TYR A 87 -13.64 -13.50 0.74
N PRO A 88 -14.02 -14.66 0.16
CA PRO A 88 -14.66 -14.70 -1.16
C PRO A 88 -15.99 -13.94 -1.24
N ARG A 89 -16.71 -13.83 -0.11
CA ARG A 89 -17.97 -13.08 -0.02
C ARG A 89 -17.76 -11.57 -0.22
N ALA A 90 -16.57 -11.06 0.09
CA ALA A 90 -16.19 -9.66 -0.04
C ALA A 90 -15.25 -9.38 -1.22
N THR A 91 -14.96 -10.38 -2.07
CA THR A 91 -14.06 -10.24 -3.23
C THR A 91 -14.41 -9.04 -4.11
N LEU A 92 -15.71 -8.82 -4.38
CA LEU A 92 -16.14 -7.69 -5.19
C LEU A 92 -15.74 -6.34 -4.56
N LEU A 93 -15.83 -6.22 -3.23
CA LEU A 93 -15.44 -4.99 -2.53
C LEU A 93 -13.93 -4.72 -2.64
N PHE A 94 -13.11 -5.76 -2.48
CA PHE A 94 -11.65 -5.64 -2.65
C PHE A 94 -11.26 -5.34 -4.09
N GLN A 95 -11.94 -5.94 -5.08
CA GLN A 95 -11.72 -5.65 -6.50
C GLN A 95 -12.09 -4.21 -6.85
N LEU A 96 -13.23 -3.71 -6.36
CA LEU A 96 -13.65 -2.32 -6.56
C LEU A 96 -12.69 -1.35 -5.89
N SER A 97 -12.26 -1.63 -4.66
CA SER A 97 -11.28 -0.82 -3.93
C SER A 97 -9.95 -0.73 -4.68
N MET A 98 -9.39 -1.87 -5.11
CA MET A 98 -8.16 -1.93 -5.91
C MET A 98 -8.29 -1.19 -7.24
N SER A 99 -9.42 -1.38 -7.93
CA SER A 99 -9.67 -0.72 -9.22
C SER A 99 -9.78 0.79 -9.06
N LEU A 100 -10.47 1.26 -8.02
CA LEU A 100 -10.61 2.68 -7.71
C LEU A 100 -9.26 3.31 -7.34
N ASP A 101 -8.45 2.61 -6.56
CA ASP A 101 -7.13 3.08 -6.15
C ASP A 101 -6.17 3.25 -7.35
N VAL A 102 -6.07 2.23 -8.20
CA VAL A 102 -5.24 2.29 -9.42
C VAL A 102 -5.77 3.33 -10.41
N ALA A 103 -7.08 3.36 -10.66
CA ALA A 103 -7.69 4.30 -11.62
C ALA A 103 -7.54 5.75 -11.15
N SER A 104 -7.77 6.04 -9.87
CA SER A 104 -7.63 7.40 -9.32
C SER A 104 -6.20 7.91 -9.41
N HIS A 105 -5.20 7.07 -9.09
CA HIS A 105 -3.79 7.43 -9.23
C HIS A 105 -3.39 7.62 -10.68
N TRP A 106 -3.82 6.74 -11.59
CA TRP A 106 -3.53 6.85 -13.01
C TRP A 106 -4.10 8.16 -13.58
N LEU A 107 -5.37 8.46 -13.29
CA LEU A 107 -6.01 9.73 -13.69
C LEU A 107 -5.32 10.94 -13.06
N HIS A 108 -4.93 10.86 -11.79
CA HIS A 108 -4.22 11.96 -11.12
C HIS A 108 -2.85 12.22 -11.76
N LEU A 109 -2.07 11.18 -12.04
CA LEU A 109 -0.78 11.28 -12.72
C LEU A 109 -0.94 11.86 -14.13
N HIS A 110 -1.87 11.35 -14.94
CA HIS A 110 -2.13 11.89 -16.28
C HIS A 110 -2.61 13.33 -16.23
N SER A 111 -3.52 13.68 -15.31
CA SER A 111 -3.98 15.06 -15.15
C SER A 111 -2.86 16.01 -14.75
N SER A 112 -1.88 15.53 -13.96
CA SER A 112 -0.72 16.31 -13.53
C SER A 112 0.29 16.50 -14.67
N VAL A 113 0.49 15.49 -15.50
CA VAL A 113 1.32 15.56 -16.72
C VAL A 113 0.68 16.51 -17.74
N VAL A 114 -0.63 16.37 -18.00
CA VAL A 114 -1.37 17.23 -18.94
C VAL A 114 -1.44 18.68 -18.44
N ARG A 115 -1.60 18.92 -17.13
CA ARG A 115 -1.49 20.27 -16.53
C ARG A 115 -0.09 20.86 -16.55
N GLY A 116 0.94 20.03 -16.67
CA GLY A 116 2.31 20.49 -16.95
C GLY A 116 2.45 21.19 -18.30
N SER A 117 1.41 21.14 -19.15
CA SER A 117 1.35 21.82 -20.45
C SER A 117 0.58 23.14 -20.45
N GLU A 118 -0.47 23.35 -19.63
CA GLU A 118 -1.15 24.67 -19.54
C GLU A 118 -1.84 24.96 -18.17
N SER A 119 -1.42 26.08 -17.58
CA SER A 119 -2.16 27.12 -16.81
C SER A 119 -3.26 26.76 -15.78
N HIS A 120 -2.91 26.95 -14.50
CA HIS A 120 -3.66 27.71 -13.46
C HIS A 120 -5.19 27.51 -13.28
N LYS A 121 -5.70 26.27 -13.22
CA LYS A 121 -6.95 26.01 -12.47
C LYS A 121 -6.64 25.29 -11.17
N MET A 122 -6.26 26.02 -10.13
CA MET A 122 -6.39 25.47 -8.77
C MET A 122 -7.81 24.92 -8.63
N ILE A 123 -7.92 23.65 -8.23
CA ILE A 123 -9.21 23.05 -7.89
C ILE A 123 -9.80 23.98 -6.83
N ASP A 124 -10.94 24.59 -7.12
CA ASP A 124 -11.60 25.50 -6.19
C ASP A 124 -12.09 24.66 -5.00
N LEU A 125 -11.25 24.59 -3.97
CA LEU A 125 -11.43 23.83 -2.74
C LEU A 125 -12.47 24.49 -1.80
N SER A 126 -13.34 25.34 -2.35
CA SER A 126 -14.32 26.17 -1.66
C SER A 126 -15.57 25.40 -1.25
N GLY A 127 -15.89 24.28 -1.91
CA GLY A 127 -17.17 23.59 -1.75
C GLY A 127 -17.25 22.50 -0.67
N ASN A 128 -16.15 21.87 -0.27
CA ASN A 128 -16.18 20.75 0.70
C ASN A 128 -15.02 20.80 1.71
N PRO A 129 -15.30 21.03 3.01
CA PRO A 129 -14.27 21.15 4.05
C PRO A 129 -13.48 19.85 4.25
N VAL A 130 -14.08 18.68 4.00
CA VAL A 130 -13.39 17.37 4.10
C VAL A 130 -12.33 17.26 3.00
N LEU A 131 -12.70 17.64 1.78
CA LEU A 131 -11.78 17.63 0.64
C LEU A 131 -10.65 18.65 0.84
N ARG A 132 -10.95 19.79 1.46
CA ARG A 132 -9.95 20.79 1.81
C ARG A 132 -8.93 20.27 2.82
N ILE A 133 -9.37 19.61 3.90
CA ILE A 133 -8.45 19.01 4.88
C ILE A 133 -7.58 17.95 4.21
N TYR A 134 -8.18 17.09 3.37
CA TYR A 134 -7.49 16.03 2.65
C TYR A 134 -6.33 16.54 1.77
N TYR A 135 -6.55 17.59 0.98
CA TYR A 135 -5.52 18.15 0.10
C TYR A 135 -4.61 19.21 0.75
N THR A 136 -5.03 19.83 1.87
CA THR A 136 -4.26 20.91 2.51
C THR A 136 -3.30 20.39 3.58
N SER A 137 -3.64 19.28 4.26
CA SER A 137 -2.89 18.81 5.42
C SER A 137 -2.16 17.49 5.16
N ARG A 138 -0.83 17.57 4.98
CA ARG A 138 0.05 16.39 4.83
C ARG A 138 -0.11 15.35 5.95
N PRO A 139 -0.24 15.72 7.24
CA PRO A 139 -0.44 14.73 8.30
C PRO A 139 -1.77 13.98 8.19
N ALA A 140 -2.85 14.64 7.74
CA ALA A 140 -4.13 13.96 7.59
C ALA A 140 -4.11 12.95 6.44
N LEU A 141 -3.49 13.32 5.31
CA LEU A 141 -3.31 12.41 4.17
C LEU A 141 -2.49 11.17 4.56
N PHE A 142 -1.38 11.39 5.26
CA PHE A 142 -0.54 10.29 5.76
C PHE A 142 -1.30 9.40 6.75
N THR A 143 -2.05 9.98 7.69
CA THR A 143 -2.83 9.23 8.68
C THR A 143 -3.93 8.40 8.01
N LEU A 144 -4.61 8.94 6.99
CA LEU A 144 -5.63 8.21 6.26
C LEU A 144 -5.05 7.03 5.48
N CYS A 145 -3.93 7.24 4.76
CA CYS A 145 -3.24 6.16 4.06
C CYS A 145 -2.73 5.09 5.02
N ALA A 146 -2.02 5.49 6.08
CA ALA A 146 -1.52 4.56 7.09
C ALA A 146 -2.65 3.79 7.79
N GLY A 147 -3.77 4.46 8.07
CA GLY A 147 -4.97 3.84 8.64
C GLY A 147 -5.62 2.83 7.70
N ASN A 148 -5.68 3.12 6.40
CA ASN A 148 -6.17 2.21 5.37
C ASN A 148 -5.29 0.95 5.23
N GLU A 149 -3.97 1.14 5.18
CA GLU A 149 -3.02 0.03 5.12
C GLU A 149 -3.07 -0.83 6.39
N LEU A 150 -3.14 -0.19 7.56
CA LEU A 150 -3.29 -0.89 8.82
C LEU A 150 -4.60 -1.66 8.89
N PHE A 151 -5.70 -1.10 8.38
CA PHE A 151 -7.00 -1.78 8.31
C PHE A 151 -6.93 -3.07 7.49
N TYR A 152 -6.34 -3.04 6.28
CA TYR A 152 -6.17 -4.26 5.48
C TYR A 152 -5.24 -5.27 6.13
N CYS A 153 -4.13 -4.81 6.73
CA CYS A 153 -3.22 -5.69 7.45
C CYS A 153 -3.89 -6.36 8.65
N LEU A 154 -4.72 -5.63 9.40
CA LEU A 154 -5.49 -6.16 10.52
C LEU A 154 -6.57 -7.14 10.06
N LEU A 155 -7.32 -6.82 9.00
CA LEU A 155 -8.26 -7.76 8.38
C LEU A 155 -7.58 -9.06 7.98
N TYR A 156 -6.38 -8.98 7.41
CA TYR A 156 -5.59 -10.13 7.05
C TYR A 156 -5.23 -10.97 8.29
N LEU A 157 -4.73 -10.37 9.38
CA LEU A 157 -4.43 -11.08 10.63
C LEU A 157 -5.68 -11.69 11.29
N LEU A 158 -6.81 -10.99 11.24
CA LEU A 158 -8.09 -11.47 11.78
C LEU A 158 -8.60 -12.73 11.06
N SER A 159 -8.22 -12.96 9.81
CA SER A 159 -8.57 -14.20 9.11
C SER A 159 -7.93 -15.44 9.74
N PHE A 160 -6.78 -15.28 10.41
CA PHE A 160 -6.02 -16.35 11.08
C PHE A 160 -6.25 -16.40 12.60
N SER A 161 -6.69 -15.31 13.22
CA SER A 161 -7.02 -15.28 14.65
C SER A 161 -8.35 -16.01 14.92
N GLU A 162 -8.43 -16.81 15.99
CA GLU A 162 -9.69 -17.42 16.43
C GLU A 162 -10.57 -16.37 17.11
N GLY A 163 -11.44 -15.71 16.34
CA GLY A 163 -12.43 -14.75 16.83
C GLY A 163 -13.72 -15.42 17.31
N PRO A 164 -14.65 -14.67 17.93
CA PRO A 164 -15.96 -15.19 18.34
C PRO A 164 -16.69 -15.79 17.14
N SER A 165 -17.14 -17.03 17.30
CA SER A 165 -17.60 -18.00 16.31
C SER A 165 -18.51 -17.51 15.18
N ASP A 166 -19.23 -16.40 15.37
CA ASP A 166 -20.31 -15.96 14.49
C ASP A 166 -19.86 -14.99 13.39
N TYR A 167 -18.97 -14.04 13.66
CA TYR A 167 -18.46 -13.11 12.64
C TYR A 167 -17.58 -13.84 11.61
N GLN A 168 -16.74 -14.76 12.09
CA GLN A 168 -15.84 -15.53 11.23
C GLN A 168 -16.60 -16.51 10.33
N ARG A 169 -17.69 -17.12 10.83
CA ARG A 169 -18.59 -17.97 10.00
C ARG A 169 -19.35 -17.18 8.92
N MET A 170 -19.67 -15.91 9.18
CA MET A 170 -20.39 -15.06 8.24
C MET A 170 -19.48 -14.49 7.14
N MET A 171 -18.20 -14.25 7.40
CA MET A 171 -17.28 -13.68 6.40
C MET A 171 -16.34 -14.69 5.75
N VAL A 172 -15.95 -15.76 6.46
CA VAL A 172 -14.99 -16.77 6.01
C VAL A 172 -15.67 -18.15 5.94
N PRO A 173 -15.96 -18.69 4.74
CA PRO A 173 -16.44 -20.06 4.61
C PRO A 173 -15.38 -21.04 5.16
N ARG A 174 -15.75 -21.91 6.12
CA ARG A 174 -14.84 -22.94 6.69
C ARG A 174 -14.17 -23.84 5.62
N THR A 175 -14.78 -23.95 4.44
CA THR A 175 -14.28 -24.71 3.29
C THR A 175 -13.01 -24.11 2.69
N ILE A 176 -12.73 -22.83 2.97
CA ILE A 176 -11.55 -22.09 2.50
C ILE A 176 -10.63 -21.84 3.70
N LYS A 177 -10.38 -22.89 4.49
CA LYS A 177 -9.02 -23.16 4.94
C LYS A 177 -8.41 -24.18 3.96
N PRO A 178 -8.12 -23.87 2.68
CA PRO A 178 -7.51 -24.85 1.81
C PRO A 178 -6.01 -24.77 2.02
N VAL A 179 -5.39 -25.78 2.64
CA VAL A 179 -4.07 -26.29 2.24
C VAL A 179 -2.87 -25.29 2.24
N PHE A 180 -3.02 -24.07 2.72
CA PHE A 180 -1.98 -23.03 2.75
C PHE A 180 -1.24 -22.94 4.08
N LEU A 181 -1.71 -23.67 5.10
CA LEU A 181 -0.87 -24.06 6.23
C LEU A 181 0.20 -24.99 5.68
N CYS A 182 1.33 -24.40 5.31
CA CYS A 182 2.67 -24.96 5.18
C CYS A 182 2.72 -26.45 5.58
N GLY A 183 3.21 -27.31 4.68
CA GLY A 183 3.42 -28.75 4.89
C GLY A 183 4.35 -29.11 6.05
N LEU A 184 3.93 -28.77 7.26
CA LEU A 184 4.53 -29.04 8.56
C LEU A 184 3.38 -29.27 9.56
N SER A 185 2.59 -30.30 9.29
CA SER A 185 2.15 -31.19 10.36
C SER A 185 2.42 -32.60 9.87
N GLN A 186 3.53 -33.16 10.36
CA GLN A 186 3.50 -34.55 10.80
C GLN A 186 2.43 -34.72 11.88
#